data_AF-A0A7S4IG13-F1
#
_entry.id   AF-A0A7S4IG13-F1
#
_cell.length_a   1.000
_cell.length_b   1.000
_cell.length_c   1.000
_cell.angle_alpha   90.00
_cell.angle_beta   90.00
_cell.angle_gamma   90.00
#
_symmetry.space_group_name_H-M   'P 1'
#
loop_
_entity.id
_entity.type
_entity.pdbx_description
1 polymer ?
#
loop_
_entity_poly.entity_id
_entity_poly.type
_entity_poly.pdbx_seq_one_letter_code
_entity_poly.pdbx_strand_id
1 'polypeptide(L)'
;MAPPGSEMDDERHRREESERRARRKAAKSSKSASQQEKERKRKEHAARVLANQRGSAKSPSSSRGGTPSKGGKDDDGSSAFAAMFAQRAQGFMVDLNFRNAPPRPPVGPCFVGPGLEGELTDKWTRYRPFNAVEANYVWRLHAEPDLGVPLAPSAMDLEGCYVDPTKPEKKDADDDDDDDEAEEEDRPKGPPPLHADDAALLNWNGSLGDTAAEELQIRRDRAKAAARAAAGE
;
A
#
# COMPACT_ATOMS: atom_id res chain seq x y z
N MET A 1 -15.36 -17.66 40.69
CA MET A 1 -16.56 -16.99 40.12
C MET A 1 -16.13 -16.31 38.84
N ALA A 2 -16.56 -16.81 37.69
CA ALA A 2 -16.26 -16.21 36.39
C ALA A 2 -17.14 -14.96 36.17
N PRO A 3 -16.63 -13.88 35.58
CA PRO A 3 -17.39 -12.65 35.38
C PRO A 3 -18.55 -12.88 34.39
N PRO A 4 -19.77 -12.37 34.67
CA PRO A 4 -20.99 -12.63 33.89
C PRO A 4 -21.06 -11.91 32.52
N GLY A 5 -19.93 -11.66 31.88
CA GLY A 5 -19.84 -11.00 30.56
C GLY A 5 -19.15 -11.83 29.46
N SER A 6 -18.55 -12.99 29.79
CA SER A 6 -17.72 -13.74 28.84
C SER A 6 -18.50 -14.54 27.79
N GLU A 7 -19.73 -14.94 28.08
CA GLU A 7 -20.49 -15.82 27.17
C GLU A 7 -20.96 -15.11 25.89
N MET A 8 -21.31 -13.83 25.97
CA MET A 8 -21.71 -13.05 24.79
C MET A 8 -20.52 -12.73 23.87
N ASP A 9 -19.33 -12.54 24.43
CA ASP A 9 -18.11 -12.34 23.64
C ASP A 9 -17.66 -13.64 22.95
N ASP A 10 -17.81 -14.79 23.61
CA ASP A 10 -17.51 -16.10 23.02
C ASP A 10 -18.43 -16.42 21.82
N GLU A 11 -19.69 -16.03 21.90
CA GLU A 11 -20.67 -16.27 20.85
C GLU A 11 -20.46 -15.34 19.64
N ARG A 12 -20.07 -14.08 19.90
CA ARG A 12 -19.63 -13.14 18.87
C ARG A 12 -18.38 -13.63 18.14
N HIS A 13 -17.39 -14.13 18.89
CA HIS A 13 -16.15 -14.67 18.31
C HIS A 13 -16.41 -15.92 17.46
N ARG A 14 -17.27 -16.86 17.90
CA ARG A 14 -17.65 -18.02 17.09
C ARG A 14 -18.33 -17.63 15.78
N ARG A 15 -19.22 -16.62 15.82
CA ARG A 15 -19.90 -16.13 14.62
C ARG A 15 -18.92 -15.49 13.64
N GLU A 16 -18.02 -14.65 14.12
CA GLU A 16 -16.99 -14.00 13.30
C GLU A 16 -16.01 -15.03 12.70
N GLU A 17 -15.60 -16.05 13.46
CA GLU A 17 -14.73 -17.12 12.94
C GLU A 17 -15.44 -17.94 11.85
N SER A 18 -16.73 -18.23 12.02
CA SER A 18 -17.53 -18.94 11.03
C SER A 18 -17.64 -18.15 9.71
N GLU A 19 -17.83 -16.83 9.80
CA GLU A 19 -17.91 -15.94 8.65
C GLU A 19 -16.55 -15.83 7.93
N ARG A 20 -15.45 -15.75 8.70
CA ARG A 20 -14.09 -15.75 8.16
C ARG A 20 -13.78 -17.05 7.41
N ARG A 21 -14.23 -18.20 7.93
CA ARG A 21 -14.10 -19.50 7.26
C ARG A 21 -14.96 -19.57 5.99
N ALA A 22 -16.19 -19.04 6.01
CA ALA A 22 -17.06 -18.97 4.84
C ALA A 22 -16.46 -18.09 3.73
N ARG A 23 -15.96 -16.89 4.07
CA ARG A 23 -15.26 -16.01 3.11
C ARG A 23 -14.03 -16.66 2.49
N ARG A 24 -13.22 -17.38 3.28
CA ARG A 24 -12.06 -18.13 2.75
C ARG A 24 -12.48 -19.26 1.81
N LYS A 25 -13.62 -19.92 2.05
CA LYS A 25 -14.16 -20.95 1.14
C LYS A 25 -14.66 -20.32 -0.17
N ALA A 26 -15.41 -19.22 -0.09
CA ALA A 26 -15.90 -18.50 -1.27
C ALA A 26 -14.78 -17.92 -2.15
N ALA A 27 -13.72 -17.39 -1.53
CA ALA A 27 -12.54 -16.91 -2.26
C ALA A 27 -11.80 -18.05 -2.97
N LYS A 28 -11.73 -19.26 -2.37
CA LYS A 28 -11.11 -20.43 -2.99
C LYS A 28 -11.92 -21.01 -4.15
N SER A 29 -13.25 -20.86 -4.16
CA SER A 29 -14.10 -21.27 -5.30
C SER A 29 -14.08 -20.28 -6.46
N SER A 30 -13.47 -19.10 -6.32
CA SER A 30 -13.36 -18.09 -7.39
C SER A 30 -12.27 -18.37 -8.44
N LYS A 31 -11.60 -19.53 -8.39
CA LYS A 31 -10.69 -19.96 -9.47
C LYS A 31 -11.47 -19.95 -10.79
N SER A 32 -10.97 -19.18 -11.76
CA SER A 32 -11.60 -19.03 -13.07
C SER A 32 -11.86 -20.41 -13.69
N ALA A 33 -12.96 -20.55 -14.45
CA ALA A 33 -13.32 -21.80 -15.12
C ALA A 33 -12.16 -22.41 -15.91
N SER A 34 -11.31 -21.55 -16.50
CA SER A 34 -10.08 -21.94 -17.20
C SER A 34 -9.06 -22.67 -16.30
N GLN A 35 -8.89 -22.25 -15.04
CA GLN A 35 -7.99 -22.92 -14.10
C GLN A 35 -8.54 -24.27 -13.64
N GLN A 36 -9.86 -24.38 -13.44
CA GLN A 36 -10.51 -25.64 -13.08
C GLN A 36 -10.37 -26.69 -14.19
N GLU A 37 -10.54 -26.28 -15.45
CA GLU A 37 -10.36 -27.16 -16.61
C GLU A 37 -8.92 -27.65 -16.76
N LYS A 38 -7.93 -26.75 -16.54
CA LYS A 38 -6.51 -27.10 -16.56
C LYS A 38 -6.13 -28.09 -15.45
N GLU A 39 -6.72 -27.94 -14.27
CA GLU A 39 -6.51 -28.88 -13.16
C GLU A 39 -7.14 -30.26 -13.47
N ARG A 40 -8.32 -30.29 -14.10
CA ARG A 40 -8.96 -31.54 -14.54
C ARG A 40 -8.10 -32.29 -15.57
N LYS A 41 -7.60 -31.60 -16.60
CA LYS A 41 -6.73 -32.18 -17.64
C LYS A 41 -5.43 -32.74 -17.05
N ARG A 42 -4.84 -32.07 -16.06
CA ARG A 42 -3.64 -32.57 -15.36
C ARG A 42 -3.91 -33.87 -14.59
N LYS A 43 -5.01 -33.93 -13.85
CA LYS A 43 -5.39 -35.14 -13.09
C LYS A 43 -5.66 -36.33 -14.01
N GLU A 44 -6.34 -36.11 -15.14
CA GLU A 44 -6.61 -37.15 -16.12
C GLU A 44 -5.32 -37.69 -16.77
N HIS A 45 -4.40 -36.79 -17.16
CA HIS A 45 -3.11 -37.19 -17.71
C HIS A 45 -2.27 -38.01 -16.72
N ALA A 46 -2.20 -37.56 -15.46
CA ALA A 46 -1.48 -38.29 -14.40
C ALA A 46 -2.04 -39.70 -14.17
N ALA A 47 -3.37 -39.83 -14.15
CA ALA A 47 -4.03 -41.13 -14.03
C ALA A 47 -3.71 -42.06 -15.21
N ARG A 48 -3.70 -41.53 -16.44
CA ARG A 48 -3.36 -42.29 -17.66
C ARG A 48 -1.91 -42.80 -17.64
N VAL A 49 -0.96 -41.99 -17.22
CA VAL A 49 0.46 -42.38 -17.13
C VAL A 49 0.66 -43.52 -16.11
N LEU A 50 0.03 -43.42 -14.94
CA LEU A 50 0.09 -44.47 -13.91
C LEU A 50 -0.52 -45.80 -14.37
N ALA A 51 -1.62 -45.76 -15.13
CA ALA A 51 -2.22 -46.96 -15.71
C ALA A 51 -1.29 -47.64 -16.72
N ASN A 52 -0.62 -46.87 -17.58
CA ASN A 52 0.31 -47.40 -18.59
C ASN A 52 1.57 -48.02 -17.95
N GLN A 53 2.07 -47.44 -16.86
CA GLN A 53 3.22 -48.00 -16.13
C GLN A 53 2.89 -49.34 -15.46
N ARG A 54 1.66 -49.52 -14.96
CA ARG A 54 1.20 -50.78 -14.37
C ARG A 54 1.02 -51.90 -15.41
N GLY A 55 0.80 -51.58 -16.68
CA GLY A 55 0.67 -52.56 -17.76
C GLY A 55 2.00 -53.13 -18.29
N SER A 56 3.14 -52.50 -17.97
CA SER A 56 4.45 -52.82 -18.59
C SER A 56 5.41 -53.63 -17.71
N ALA A 57 4.97 -54.12 -16.55
CA ALA A 57 5.82 -54.93 -15.66
C ALA A 57 5.83 -56.41 -16.08
N LYS A 58 6.54 -56.72 -17.18
CA LYS A 58 6.90 -58.10 -17.55
C LYS A 58 8.44 -58.22 -17.55
N SER A 59 8.94 -58.79 -16.47
CA SER A 59 10.35 -58.91 -16.09
C SER A 59 11.19 -59.73 -17.10
N PRO A 60 12.46 -59.39 -17.37
CA PRO A 60 13.39 -60.32 -17.98
C PRO A 60 14.15 -61.11 -16.90
N SER A 61 14.04 -62.44 -16.94
CA SER A 61 14.81 -63.37 -16.12
C SER A 61 16.20 -63.59 -16.73
N SER A 62 17.27 -63.34 -15.96
CA SER A 62 18.63 -63.72 -16.35
C SER A 62 19.03 -65.03 -15.65
N SER A 63 19.36 -66.04 -16.44
CA SER A 63 19.87 -67.33 -15.97
C SER A 63 21.23 -67.65 -16.64
N ARG A 64 22.08 -68.38 -15.89
CA ARG A 64 23.31 -69.12 -16.29
C ARG A 64 24.56 -68.26 -16.61
N GLY A 65 25.76 -68.49 -16.11
CA GLY A 65 26.39 -69.68 -15.51
C GLY A 65 27.28 -70.40 -16.55
N GLY A 66 28.62 -70.30 -16.44
CA GLY A 66 29.56 -71.06 -17.28
C GLY A 66 31.04 -70.72 -17.06
N THR A 67 31.80 -71.68 -16.54
CA THR A 67 33.27 -71.72 -16.38
C THR A 67 33.96 -72.24 -17.66
N PRO A 68 35.21 -71.84 -17.98
CA PRO A 68 36.02 -72.59 -18.93
C PRO A 68 37.31 -73.20 -18.34
N SER A 69 37.55 -74.44 -18.78
CA SER A 69 38.68 -75.31 -18.52
C SER A 69 39.92 -74.94 -19.34
N LYS A 70 41.05 -75.44 -18.85
CA LYS A 70 42.45 -75.23 -19.22
C LYS A 70 42.91 -76.23 -20.30
N GLY A 71 43.76 -75.80 -21.25
CA GLY A 71 44.69 -76.68 -21.97
C GLY A 71 44.77 -76.51 -23.50
N GLY A 72 45.99 -76.35 -24.02
CA GLY A 72 46.32 -76.45 -25.45
C GLY A 72 47.31 -75.38 -25.89
N LYS A 73 48.61 -75.75 -25.93
CA LYS A 73 49.73 -74.92 -26.36
C LYS A 73 50.25 -75.56 -27.66
N ASP A 74 49.91 -74.96 -28.80
CA ASP A 74 50.48 -75.30 -30.11
C ASP A 74 50.89 -74.00 -30.82
N ASP A 75 52.11 -74.01 -31.33
CA ASP A 75 52.83 -72.90 -31.94
C ASP A 75 52.42 -72.65 -33.41
N ASP A 76 52.51 -71.38 -33.78
CA ASP A 76 52.94 -70.86 -35.10
C ASP A 76 52.11 -71.15 -36.35
N GLY A 77 50.84 -70.74 -36.28
CA GLY A 77 50.07 -70.46 -37.49
C GLY A 77 48.77 -69.76 -37.17
N SER A 78 48.82 -68.59 -36.50
CA SER A 78 47.60 -67.84 -36.23
C SER A 78 47.02 -67.36 -37.56
N SER A 79 46.10 -68.16 -38.10
CA SER A 79 45.15 -67.78 -39.14
C SER A 79 44.73 -66.33 -38.93
N ALA A 80 44.64 -65.53 -39.98
CA ALA A 80 44.18 -64.14 -39.92
C ALA A 80 42.87 -64.00 -39.10
N PHE A 81 42.08 -65.07 -39.05
CA PHE A 81 40.88 -65.20 -38.23
C PHE A 81 41.18 -65.24 -36.71
N ALA A 82 42.21 -65.98 -36.27
CA ALA A 82 42.66 -66.00 -34.88
C ALA A 82 43.19 -64.64 -34.43
N ALA A 83 43.88 -63.91 -35.32
CA ALA A 83 44.30 -62.53 -35.07
C ALA A 83 43.09 -61.58 -34.91
N MET A 84 42.05 -61.71 -35.74
CA MET A 84 40.81 -60.95 -35.56
C MET A 84 40.09 -61.30 -34.26
N PHE A 85 40.10 -62.57 -33.84
CA PHE A 85 39.54 -62.97 -32.54
C PHE A 85 40.36 -62.43 -31.36
N ALA A 86 41.69 -62.40 -31.44
CA ALA A 86 42.54 -61.76 -30.43
C ALA A 86 42.28 -60.25 -30.35
N GLN A 87 42.10 -59.58 -31.51
CA GLN A 87 41.72 -58.17 -31.57
C GLN A 87 40.32 -57.91 -31.00
N ARG A 88 39.37 -58.82 -31.20
CA ARG A 88 38.02 -58.76 -30.59
C ARG A 88 38.05 -59.06 -29.10
N ALA A 89 38.96 -59.93 -28.66
CA ALA A 89 39.18 -60.31 -27.27
C ALA A 89 40.00 -59.27 -26.50
N GLN A 90 40.66 -58.34 -27.19
CA GLN A 90 41.39 -57.23 -26.58
C GLN A 90 40.47 -56.31 -25.74
N GLY A 91 39.15 -56.45 -25.91
CA GLY A 91 38.14 -55.76 -25.12
C GLY A 91 38.19 -54.26 -25.37
N PHE A 92 37.11 -53.58 -25.06
CA PHE A 92 37.15 -52.13 -24.92
C PHE A 92 37.46 -51.84 -23.46
N MET A 93 38.59 -51.21 -23.18
CA MET A 93 38.81 -50.59 -21.88
C MET A 93 37.94 -49.34 -21.81
N VAL A 94 36.89 -49.36 -21.01
CA VAL A 94 36.06 -48.19 -20.72
C VAL A 94 36.28 -47.82 -19.26
N ASP A 95 36.78 -46.60 -19.06
CA ASP A 95 36.87 -46.01 -17.72
C ASP A 95 35.47 -45.61 -17.25
N LEU A 96 34.90 -46.45 -16.38
CA LEU A 96 33.61 -46.20 -15.74
C LEU A 96 33.79 -45.21 -14.58
N ASN A 97 33.59 -43.92 -14.87
CA ASN A 97 33.61 -42.86 -13.88
C ASN A 97 32.18 -42.37 -13.57
N PHE A 98 31.69 -42.63 -12.36
CA PHE A 98 30.42 -42.10 -11.88
C PHE A 98 30.61 -40.68 -11.35
N ARG A 99 30.04 -39.68 -12.04
CA ARG A 99 30.07 -38.28 -11.60
C ARG A 99 28.69 -37.81 -11.18
N ASN A 100 28.60 -37.25 -9.97
CA ASN A 100 27.42 -36.56 -9.46
C ASN A 100 27.61 -35.04 -9.59
N ALA A 101 27.68 -34.54 -10.83
CA ALA A 101 27.78 -33.10 -11.06
C ALA A 101 26.41 -32.45 -10.79
N PRO A 102 26.35 -31.36 -10.01
CA PRO A 102 25.08 -30.67 -9.76
C PRO A 102 24.51 -30.12 -11.08
N PRO A 103 23.18 -30.04 -11.22
CA PRO A 103 22.57 -29.40 -12.38
C PRO A 103 23.04 -27.94 -12.44
N ARG A 104 23.21 -27.43 -13.67
CA ARG A 104 23.48 -26.01 -13.88
C ARG A 104 22.32 -25.20 -13.29
N PRO A 105 22.58 -24.02 -12.69
CA PRO A 105 21.52 -23.16 -12.19
C PRO A 105 20.52 -22.89 -13.33
N PRO A 106 19.20 -22.97 -13.06
CA PRO A 106 18.21 -22.70 -14.07
C PRO A 106 18.37 -21.25 -14.54
N VAL A 107 18.42 -21.05 -15.85
CA VAL A 107 18.28 -19.73 -16.43
C VAL A 107 16.84 -19.32 -16.16
N GLY A 108 16.65 -18.43 -15.19
CA GLY A 108 15.33 -17.99 -14.74
C GLY A 108 14.53 -17.37 -15.89
N PRO A 109 13.21 -17.22 -15.72
CA PRO A 109 12.39 -16.52 -16.71
C PRO A 109 12.94 -15.12 -16.93
N CYS A 110 13.24 -14.78 -18.19
CA CYS A 110 13.47 -13.40 -18.58
C CYS A 110 12.13 -12.68 -18.55
N PHE A 111 11.92 -11.81 -17.55
CA PHE A 111 10.74 -10.96 -17.53
C PHE A 111 10.87 -9.92 -18.65
N VAL A 112 10.15 -10.17 -19.74
CA VAL A 112 10.05 -9.23 -20.87
C VAL A 112 8.90 -8.29 -20.56
N GLY A 113 9.20 -7.02 -20.33
CA GLY A 113 8.24 -5.96 -20.07
C GLY A 113 8.91 -4.60 -20.24
N PRO A 114 8.14 -3.50 -20.29
CA PRO A 114 8.72 -2.18 -20.13
C PRO A 114 9.51 -2.21 -18.83
N GLY A 115 10.79 -1.83 -18.89
CA GLY A 115 11.61 -1.72 -17.68
C GLY A 115 10.92 -0.80 -16.67
N LEU A 116 11.43 -0.77 -15.44
CA LEU A 116 10.93 0.12 -14.39
C LEU A 116 10.73 1.56 -14.91
N GLU A 117 11.66 2.02 -15.74
CA GLU A 117 11.65 3.34 -16.37
C GLU A 117 10.49 3.55 -17.37
N GLY A 118 10.13 2.52 -18.14
CA GLY A 118 8.96 2.56 -19.03
C GLY A 118 7.64 2.63 -18.24
N GLU A 119 7.53 1.86 -17.16
CA GLU A 119 6.35 1.95 -16.27
C GLU A 119 6.26 3.29 -15.55
N LEU A 120 7.39 3.84 -15.08
CA LEU A 120 7.40 5.14 -14.42
C LEU A 120 7.00 6.25 -15.39
N THR A 121 7.47 6.22 -16.62
CA THR A 121 7.14 7.24 -17.64
C THR A 121 5.63 7.23 -17.95
N ASP A 122 5.02 6.05 -18.10
CA ASP A 122 3.57 5.90 -18.34
C ASP A 122 2.72 6.31 -17.13
N LYS A 123 3.23 6.12 -15.91
CA LYS A 123 2.52 6.48 -14.67
C LYS A 123 2.69 7.97 -14.30
N TRP A 124 3.86 8.54 -14.56
CA TRP A 124 4.17 9.94 -14.24
C TRP A 124 3.53 10.92 -15.20
N THR A 125 3.40 10.57 -16.49
CA THR A 125 2.63 11.38 -17.45
C THR A 125 1.13 11.44 -17.13
N ARG A 126 0.63 10.63 -16.18
CA ARG A 126 -0.75 10.69 -15.67
C ARG A 126 -0.94 11.53 -14.41
N TYR A 127 0.11 12.13 -13.85
CA TYR A 127 -0.09 13.26 -12.96
C TYR A 127 -0.57 14.44 -13.80
N ARG A 128 -1.89 14.48 -14.06
CA ARG A 128 -2.51 15.65 -14.67
C ARG A 128 -2.47 16.78 -13.64
N PRO A 129 -1.99 17.98 -14.00
CA PRO A 129 -2.29 19.16 -13.21
C PRO A 129 -3.81 19.27 -13.06
N PHE A 130 -4.30 19.73 -11.90
CA PHE A 130 -5.71 19.66 -11.46
C PHE A 130 -6.14 18.29 -10.93
N ASN A 131 -5.23 17.55 -10.28
CA ASN A 131 -5.65 16.37 -9.52
C ASN A 131 -6.62 16.81 -8.40
N ALA A 132 -7.60 15.98 -8.06
CA ALA A 132 -8.59 16.27 -7.02
C ALA A 132 -7.93 16.65 -5.67
N VAL A 133 -6.68 16.23 -5.46
CA VAL A 133 -5.87 16.64 -4.30
C VAL A 133 -5.50 18.13 -4.34
N GLU A 134 -5.06 18.64 -5.50
CA GLU A 134 -4.73 20.06 -5.69
C GLU A 134 -5.99 20.94 -5.66
N ALA A 135 -7.10 20.45 -6.22
CA ALA A 135 -8.37 21.17 -6.20
C ALA A 135 -8.96 21.31 -4.78
N ASN A 136 -8.68 20.36 -3.89
CA ASN A 136 -9.07 20.43 -2.47
C ASN A 136 -8.00 21.07 -1.59
N TYR A 137 -6.88 21.53 -2.16
CA TYR A 137 -5.85 22.20 -1.40
C TYR A 137 -6.26 23.65 -1.12
N VAL A 138 -6.51 23.95 0.15
CA VAL A 138 -6.76 25.33 0.59
C VAL A 138 -5.41 26.01 0.70
N TRP A 139 -5.14 26.93 -0.23
CA TRP A 139 -3.98 27.80 -0.17
C TRP A 139 -4.06 28.61 1.12
N ARG A 140 -3.12 28.37 2.04
CA ARG A 140 -2.99 29.20 3.22
C ARG A 140 -2.54 30.60 2.78
N LEU A 141 -3.25 31.64 3.21
CA LEU A 141 -2.81 33.02 3.06
C LEU A 141 -1.57 33.25 3.95
N HIS A 142 -0.40 32.93 3.41
CA HIS A 142 0.91 33.30 3.96
C HIS A 142 1.55 34.37 3.07
N ALA A 143 0.78 35.41 2.71
CA ALA A 143 1.29 36.48 1.85
C ALA A 143 2.50 37.19 2.52
N GLU A 144 2.44 37.37 3.84
CA GLU A 144 3.49 38.00 4.64
C GLU A 144 3.73 37.22 5.95
N PRO A 145 4.95 37.24 6.51
CA PRO A 145 5.30 36.52 7.76
C PRO A 145 4.50 36.96 8.99
N ASP A 146 3.99 38.19 8.97
CA ASP A 146 3.22 38.86 10.01
C ASP A 146 1.70 38.79 9.76
N LEU A 147 1.26 37.89 8.85
CA LEU A 147 -0.14 37.73 8.47
C LEU A 147 -0.77 39.01 7.88
N GLY A 148 0.05 39.93 7.35
CA GLY A 148 -0.42 41.20 6.76
C GLY A 148 -0.72 42.28 7.79
N VAL A 149 -0.32 42.10 9.05
CA VAL A 149 -0.45 43.11 10.11
C VAL A 149 0.95 43.48 10.61
N PRO A 150 1.53 44.62 10.18
CA PRO A 150 2.85 45.01 10.59
C PRO A 150 2.87 45.32 12.10
N LEU A 151 3.56 44.49 12.89
CA LEU A 151 3.70 44.63 14.35
C LEU A 151 4.66 45.76 14.78
N ALA A 152 4.88 46.77 13.94
CA ALA A 152 5.82 47.83 14.25
C ALA A 152 5.21 48.80 15.30
N PRO A 153 5.91 49.12 16.40
CA PRO A 153 5.45 50.11 17.38
C PRO A 153 5.19 51.50 16.76
N SER A 154 5.81 51.80 15.64
CA SER A 154 5.61 53.03 14.87
C SER A 154 4.33 53.05 14.05
N ALA A 155 3.66 51.91 13.84
CA ALA A 155 2.37 51.82 13.15
C ALA A 155 1.18 52.04 14.11
N MET A 156 1.44 52.01 15.42
CA MET A 156 0.48 52.40 16.43
C MET A 156 0.68 53.88 16.77
N ASP A 157 -0.27 54.72 16.38
CA ASP A 157 -0.32 56.10 16.87
C ASP A 157 -0.68 56.07 18.37
N LEU A 158 0.35 55.97 19.20
CA LEU A 158 0.24 55.84 20.65
C LEU A 158 -0.42 57.07 21.29
N GLU A 159 -0.47 58.21 20.61
CA GLU A 159 -1.01 59.46 21.15
C GLU A 159 -2.54 59.51 21.13
N GLY A 160 -3.22 58.66 20.33
CA GLY A 160 -4.68 58.71 20.17
C GLY A 160 -5.46 57.45 20.54
N CYS A 161 -4.83 56.27 20.57
CA CYS A 161 -5.59 54.99 20.58
C CYS A 161 -5.61 54.26 21.93
N TYR A 162 -4.82 54.67 22.92
CA TYR A 162 -4.86 54.13 24.28
C TYR A 162 -5.45 55.17 25.23
N VAL A 163 -6.74 55.00 25.55
CA VAL A 163 -7.30 55.62 26.75
C VAL A 163 -6.64 54.91 27.94
N ASP A 164 -5.64 55.55 28.54
CA ASP A 164 -5.03 55.05 29.77
C ASP A 164 -6.05 55.15 30.92
N PRO A 165 -6.61 54.01 31.38
CA PRO A 165 -7.65 54.02 32.40
C PRO A 165 -7.12 54.44 33.78
N THR A 166 -5.79 54.55 33.93
CA THR A 166 -5.13 54.96 35.17
C THR A 166 -4.72 56.42 35.17
N LYS A 167 -4.83 57.12 34.04
CA LYS A 167 -4.53 58.55 33.98
C LYS A 167 -5.63 59.30 34.74
N PRO A 168 -5.30 59.95 35.88
CA PRO A 168 -6.29 60.68 36.64
C PRO A 168 -6.82 61.80 35.74
N GLU A 169 -8.15 61.88 35.61
CA GLU A 169 -8.80 63.07 35.05
C GLU A 169 -8.22 64.27 35.81
N LYS A 170 -7.56 65.17 35.08
CA LYS A 170 -7.12 66.44 35.66
C LYS A 170 -8.40 67.13 36.09
N LYS A 171 -8.68 67.06 37.39
CA LYS A 171 -9.78 67.77 38.00
C LYS A 171 -9.37 69.23 37.92
N ASP A 172 -10.11 69.99 37.11
CA ASP A 172 -9.91 71.42 36.92
C ASP A 172 -9.81 72.05 38.31
N ALA A 173 -8.59 72.45 38.65
CA ALA A 173 -8.35 73.24 39.83
C ALA A 173 -8.63 74.67 39.39
N ASP A 174 -9.63 75.27 40.04
CA ASP A 174 -10.08 76.65 39.87
C ASP A 174 -8.88 77.61 39.71
N ASP A 175 -8.64 78.07 38.49
CA ASP A 175 -7.80 79.25 38.20
C ASP A 175 -8.66 80.19 37.34
N ASP A 176 -9.26 81.17 38.03
CA ASP A 176 -9.71 82.41 37.44
C ASP A 176 -8.48 83.10 36.81
N ASP A 177 -8.31 83.06 35.48
CA ASP A 177 -7.86 84.20 34.65
C ASP A 177 -7.55 83.79 33.19
N ASP A 178 -8.10 84.60 32.27
CA ASP A 178 -7.69 84.87 30.88
C ASP A 178 -7.84 83.80 29.76
N ASP A 179 -9.01 83.86 29.11
CA ASP A 179 -9.19 84.19 27.67
C ASP A 179 -8.24 83.55 26.63
N ASP A 180 -8.17 82.21 26.58
CA ASP A 180 -7.75 81.48 25.38
C ASP A 180 -8.81 80.40 25.06
N GLU A 181 -9.60 80.62 24.01
CA GLU A 181 -10.54 79.66 23.42
C GLU A 181 -9.75 78.47 22.82
N ALA A 182 -9.21 77.62 23.69
CA ALA A 182 -8.75 76.30 23.30
C ALA A 182 -10.01 75.45 23.12
N GLU A 183 -10.41 75.21 21.87
CA GLU A 183 -11.44 74.24 21.50
C GLU A 183 -11.13 72.90 22.19
N GLU A 184 -11.80 72.67 23.31
CA GLU A 184 -11.70 71.44 24.08
C GLU A 184 -12.38 70.35 23.23
N GLU A 185 -11.62 69.79 22.29
CA GLU A 185 -12.07 68.72 21.41
C GLU A 185 -12.70 67.62 22.26
N ASP A 186 -14.00 67.44 22.05
CA ASP A 186 -14.94 66.60 22.78
C ASP A 186 -14.47 65.14 22.75
N ARG A 187 -13.51 64.79 23.61
CA ARG A 187 -12.94 63.45 23.66
C ARG A 187 -14.06 62.51 24.09
N PRO A 188 -14.41 61.49 23.30
CA PRO A 188 -15.52 60.60 23.63
C PRO A 188 -15.26 59.93 24.98
N LYS A 189 -16.16 60.14 25.95
CA LYS A 189 -16.09 59.63 27.34
C LYS A 189 -16.31 58.11 27.45
N GLY A 190 -15.85 57.34 26.46
CA GLY A 190 -16.00 55.89 26.44
C GLY A 190 -15.54 55.28 25.12
N PRO A 191 -15.43 53.94 25.08
CA PRO A 191 -15.17 53.24 23.83
C PRO A 191 -16.27 53.59 22.81
N PRO A 192 -15.91 53.78 21.52
CA PRO A 192 -16.88 54.08 20.49
C PRO A 192 -17.93 52.96 20.40
N PRO A 193 -19.19 53.29 20.04
CA PRO A 193 -20.21 52.28 19.85
C PRO A 193 -19.77 51.29 18.76
N LEU A 194 -19.85 50.00 19.09
CA LEU A 194 -19.41 48.93 18.21
C LEU A 194 -20.32 48.82 16.97
N HIS A 195 -19.73 48.69 15.78
CA HIS A 195 -20.49 48.47 14.56
C HIS A 195 -21.15 47.09 14.56
N ALA A 196 -22.32 46.95 13.91
CA ALA A 196 -23.07 45.70 13.88
C ALA A 196 -22.26 44.54 13.25
N ASP A 197 -21.48 44.83 12.21
CA ASP A 197 -20.64 43.82 11.54
C ASP A 197 -19.47 43.36 12.42
N ASP A 198 -18.92 44.25 13.25
CA ASP A 198 -17.81 43.94 14.16
C ASP A 198 -18.27 43.13 15.38
N ALA A 199 -19.54 43.27 15.77
CA ALA A 199 -20.14 42.49 16.85
C ALA A 199 -20.16 40.98 16.56
N ALA A 200 -20.24 40.59 15.28
CA ALA A 200 -20.16 39.18 14.87
C ALA A 200 -18.74 38.62 14.98
N LEU A 201 -17.72 39.46 14.78
CA LEU A 201 -16.31 39.08 14.89
C LEU A 201 -15.87 38.92 16.36
N LEU A 202 -16.40 39.75 17.26
CA LEU A 202 -16.07 39.70 18.69
C LEU A 202 -16.72 38.53 19.42
N ASN A 203 -17.94 38.13 19.02
CA ASN A 203 -18.67 36.99 19.60
C ASN A 203 -18.43 35.69 18.81
N TRP A 204 -17.28 35.56 18.16
CA TRP A 204 -16.98 34.40 17.35
C TRP A 204 -16.81 33.15 18.23
N ASN A 205 -17.87 32.35 18.31
CA ASN A 205 -17.89 31.04 18.97
C ASN A 205 -17.57 29.89 18.01
N GLY A 206 -17.20 30.21 16.76
CA GLY A 206 -16.89 29.21 15.74
C GLY A 206 -15.63 28.43 16.12
N SER A 207 -15.70 27.10 15.99
CA SER A 207 -14.52 26.22 16.04
C SER A 207 -13.44 26.78 15.09
N LEU A 208 -12.24 27.02 15.61
CA LEU A 208 -11.05 27.45 14.84
C LEU A 208 -10.65 26.45 13.73
N GLY A 209 -11.31 25.29 13.65
CA GLY A 209 -11.13 24.31 12.59
C GLY A 209 -12.29 24.31 11.60
N ASP A 210 -12.02 24.82 10.40
CA ASP A 210 -12.63 24.45 9.13
C ASP A 210 -14.18 24.34 9.07
N THR A 211 -14.88 25.46 9.21
CA THR A 211 -16.29 25.57 8.78
C THR A 211 -16.49 25.09 7.34
N ALA A 212 -15.51 25.30 6.45
CA ALA A 212 -15.56 24.81 5.08
C ALA A 212 -15.45 23.28 4.97
N ALA A 213 -14.61 22.62 5.77
CA ALA A 213 -14.50 21.16 5.76
C ALA A 213 -15.72 20.52 6.42
N GLU A 214 -16.22 21.11 7.51
CA GLU A 214 -17.43 20.65 8.19
C GLU A 214 -18.68 20.86 7.32
N GLU A 215 -18.82 22.00 6.64
CA GLU A 215 -19.91 22.25 5.70
C GLU A 215 -19.85 21.32 4.47
N LEU A 216 -18.64 21.00 3.98
CA LEU A 216 -18.45 20.01 2.91
C LEU A 216 -18.80 18.59 3.39
N GLN A 217 -18.43 18.24 4.62
CA GLN A 217 -18.81 16.98 5.27
C GLN A 217 -20.34 16.88 5.37
N ILE A 218 -21.01 17.92 5.87
CA ILE A 218 -22.47 18.03 5.96
C ILE A 218 -23.11 17.89 4.57
N ARG A 219 -22.57 18.54 3.54
CA ARG A 219 -23.05 18.40 2.16
C ARG A 219 -22.90 16.97 1.64
N ARG A 220 -21.76 16.32 1.90
CA ARG A 220 -21.51 14.93 1.51
C ARG A 220 -22.46 13.98 2.22
N ASP A 221 -22.65 14.15 3.51
CA ASP A 221 -23.55 13.32 4.31
C ASP A 221 -25.00 13.51 3.89
N ARG A 222 -25.41 14.74 3.57
CA ARG A 222 -26.74 15.04 3.02
C ARG A 222 -26.93 14.44 1.62
N ALA A 223 -25.94 14.52 0.75
CA ALA A 223 -25.98 13.90 -0.57
C ALA A 223 -26.03 12.36 -0.47
N LYS A 224 -25.28 11.77 0.46
CA LYS A 224 -25.25 10.33 0.71
C LYS A 224 -26.54 9.83 1.35
N ALA A 225 -27.13 10.61 2.25
CA ALA A 225 -28.46 10.35 2.82
C ALA A 225 -29.55 10.46 1.74
N ALA A 226 -29.51 11.49 0.88
CA ALA A 226 -30.44 11.63 -0.24
C ALA A 226 -30.29 10.48 -1.25
N ALA A 227 -29.06 10.06 -1.56
CA ALA A 227 -28.80 8.92 -2.42
C ALA A 227 -29.29 7.60 -1.80
N ARG A 228 -29.16 7.43 -0.48
CA ARG A 228 -29.73 6.28 0.24
C ARG A 228 -31.25 6.31 0.33
N ALA A 229 -31.86 7.48 0.43
CA ALA A 229 -33.32 7.64 0.40
C ALA A 229 -33.86 7.39 -1.03
N ALA A 230 -33.15 7.84 -2.06
CA ALA A 230 -33.47 7.56 -3.46
C ALA A 230 -33.17 6.10 -3.86
N ALA A 231 -32.23 5.45 -3.17
CA ALA A 231 -31.91 4.03 -3.31
C ALA A 231 -32.58 3.16 -2.23
N GLY A 232 -33.51 3.73 -1.46
CA GLY A 232 -34.25 3.05 -0.41
C GLY A 232 -35.47 2.38 -1.02
N GLU A 233 -35.56 1.06 -0.77
CA GLU A 233 -36.64 0.11 -1.10
C GLU A 233 -36.72 -0.40 -2.55
#